data_AF-A0A453JWH7-F1
#
_entry.id   AF-A0A453JWH7-F1
#
_cell.length_a   1.000
_cell.length_b   1.000
_cell.length_c   1.000
_cell.angle_alpha   90.00
_cell.angle_beta   90.00
_cell.angle_gamma   90.00
#
_symmetry.space_group_name_H-M   'P 1'
#
loop_
_entity.id
_entity.type
_entity.pdbx_description
1 polymer ?
#
loop_
_entity_poly.entity_id
_entity_poly.type
_entity_poly.pdbx_seq_one_letter_code
_entity_poly.pdbx_strand_id
1 'polypeptide(L)'
;EILSQAIASQSDLLVKWGGVAPKMAEEAHALAIDQVHIPLRRWMTFNSNMFVLTVFYVLVLQVVQKALDDANVSESDLSAVAVTIGPGLSLCLRVGVHKARKIAKVFGLPIVGVHHMEAHALVSRLVNKDLDYPFLALLISGGHNLLVLAQNLGEYVQLGTTIDDAIGEAYDKSARWLGLDIQKGGGPALEELALEGDPNSINFTVPMRQHKDCNFSYAGLKTPVRLAIESRNLCTDDIPISSATEEDRQLRANIAASFQRIAVLHLEDRCQRAVEW
;
A
#
# COMPACT_ATOMS: atom_id res chain seq x y z
N GLU A 1 5.04 10.24 -21.47
CA GLU A 1 6.20 9.46 -21.04
C GLU A 1 6.50 9.86 -19.60
N ILE A 2 6.85 8.91 -18.72
CA ILE A 2 7.23 9.23 -17.33
C ILE A 2 8.72 9.51 -17.34
N LEU A 3 9.13 10.73 -16.96
CA LEU A 3 10.53 11.14 -16.99
C LEU A 3 11.34 10.59 -15.81
N SER A 4 10.74 10.48 -14.62
CA SER A 4 11.35 9.86 -13.45
C SER A 4 10.29 9.47 -12.40
N GLN A 5 10.68 8.61 -11.46
CA GLN A 5 9.89 8.30 -10.27
C GLN A 5 10.82 8.10 -9.07
N ALA A 6 10.44 8.64 -7.91
CA ALA A 6 11.14 8.41 -6.65
C ALA A 6 10.15 7.84 -5.63
N ILE A 7 10.48 6.67 -5.07
CA ILE A 7 9.62 5.95 -4.13
C ILE A 7 10.29 6.01 -2.75
N ALA A 8 9.53 6.45 -1.74
CA ALA A 8 9.89 6.29 -0.34
C ALA A 8 8.85 5.37 0.32
N SER A 9 9.28 4.21 0.82
CA SER A 9 8.42 3.28 1.54
C SER A 9 8.55 3.49 3.05
N GLN A 10 7.43 3.30 3.76
CA GLN A 10 7.37 3.28 5.23
C GLN A 10 7.05 1.89 5.78
N SER A 11 7.09 0.86 4.93
CA SER A 11 6.83 -0.54 5.30
C SER A 11 7.54 -0.93 6.60
N ASP A 12 8.81 -0.57 6.74
CA ASP A 12 9.65 -0.97 7.87
C ASP A 12 9.28 -0.25 9.19
N LEU A 13 8.73 0.97 9.10
CA LEU A 13 8.23 1.73 10.26
C LEU A 13 6.90 1.18 10.77
N LEU A 14 6.05 0.67 9.87
CA LEU A 14 4.70 0.18 10.16
C LEU A 14 4.71 -1.25 10.73
N VAL A 15 5.69 -2.07 10.30
CA VAL A 15 5.93 -3.43 10.80
C VAL A 15 6.15 -3.45 12.31
N LYS A 16 6.89 -2.46 12.85
CA LYS A 16 7.26 -2.41 14.28
C LYS A 16 6.07 -2.29 15.23
N TRP A 17 4.92 -1.80 14.76
CA TRP A 17 3.77 -1.48 15.61
C TRP A 17 2.50 -2.27 15.26
N GLY A 18 2.58 -3.20 14.31
CA GLY A 18 1.45 -4.07 13.93
C GLY A 18 0.24 -3.32 13.34
N GLY A 19 0.44 -2.10 12.85
CA GLY A 19 -0.61 -1.23 12.30
C GLY A 19 -0.12 0.20 12.04
N VAL A 20 -0.96 1.02 11.39
CA VAL A 20 -0.62 2.41 11.05
C VAL A 20 -1.02 3.37 12.17
N ALA A 21 -0.03 3.85 12.94
CA ALA A 21 -0.23 4.95 13.88
C ALA A 21 -0.28 6.28 13.10
N PRO A 22 -1.43 7.00 13.04
CA PRO A 22 -1.61 8.11 12.10
C PRO A 22 -0.59 9.24 12.23
N LYS A 23 -0.19 9.55 13.48
CA LYS A 23 0.81 10.59 13.75
C LYS A 23 2.23 10.18 13.35
N MET A 24 2.59 8.92 13.58
CA MET A 24 3.90 8.42 13.14
C MET A 24 3.99 8.33 11.61
N ALA A 25 2.88 7.95 10.96
CA ALA A 25 2.77 7.97 9.51
C ALA A 25 2.88 9.41 8.96
N GLU A 26 2.25 10.39 9.61
CA GLU A 26 2.42 11.81 9.27
C GLU A 26 3.89 12.25 9.38
N GLU A 27 4.54 11.97 10.52
CA GLU A 27 5.93 12.33 10.76
C GLU A 27 6.87 11.69 9.72
N ALA A 28 6.64 10.42 9.38
CA ALA A 28 7.40 9.73 8.34
C ALA A 28 7.15 10.32 6.94
N HIS A 29 5.91 10.72 6.62
CA HIS A 29 5.59 11.40 5.37
C HIS A 29 6.29 12.76 5.31
N ALA A 30 6.27 13.51 6.42
CA ALA A 30 6.97 14.78 6.52
C ALA A 30 8.46 14.57 6.30
N LEU A 31 9.11 13.62 6.98
CA LEU A 31 10.55 13.35 6.82
C LEU A 31 10.93 12.95 5.39
N ALA A 32 10.10 12.15 4.71
CA ALA A 32 10.35 11.75 3.34
C ALA A 32 10.18 12.92 2.35
N ILE A 33 9.10 13.68 2.49
CA ILE A 33 8.71 14.76 1.56
C ILE A 33 9.51 16.05 1.82
N ASP A 34 9.69 16.39 3.08
CA ASP A 34 10.32 17.61 3.59
C ASP A 34 11.31 17.20 4.70
N GLN A 35 12.61 17.14 4.39
CA GLN A 35 13.57 17.01 5.48
C GLN A 35 13.48 18.27 6.36
N VAL A 36 13.15 18.05 7.64
CA VAL A 36 13.14 19.09 8.67
C VAL A 36 14.53 19.70 8.76
N HIS A 37 14.55 21.03 8.85
CA HIS A 37 15.70 21.94 8.90
C HIS A 37 17.00 21.36 9.47
N ILE A 38 18.02 21.19 8.63
CA ILE A 38 19.41 21.15 9.10
C ILE A 38 19.95 22.59 9.00
N PRO A 39 20.19 23.30 10.12
CA PRO A 39 20.85 24.60 10.08
C PRO A 39 22.32 24.39 9.71
N LEU A 40 22.70 24.76 8.48
CA LEU A 40 24.11 24.94 8.12
C LEU A 40 24.61 26.22 8.80
N ARG A 41 25.21 26.07 9.99
CA ARG A 41 25.90 27.19 10.66
C ARG A 41 27.20 27.49 9.92
N ARG A 42 27.19 28.50 9.04
CA ARG A 42 28.43 29.13 8.56
C ARG A 42 28.58 30.49 9.19
N TRP A 43 29.55 30.64 10.08
CA TRP A 43 29.90 31.93 10.68
C TRP A 43 30.60 32.79 9.62
N MET A 44 30.03 33.94 9.26
CA MET A 44 30.73 34.99 8.53
C MET A 44 31.05 36.10 9.52
N THR A 45 32.33 36.37 9.75
CA THR A 45 32.80 37.48 10.60
C THR A 45 32.80 38.78 9.80
N PHE A 46 32.02 39.77 10.24
CA PHE A 46 32.11 41.14 9.75
C PHE A 46 32.25 42.08 10.96
N ASN A 47 33.50 42.45 11.25
CA ASN A 47 33.91 43.38 12.32
C ASN A 47 33.50 43.04 13.78
N SER A 48 34.33 43.54 14.70
CA SER A 48 34.62 42.97 16.02
C SER A 48 33.50 42.94 17.07
N ASN A 49 32.23 43.23 16.73
CA ASN A 49 31.15 43.30 17.74
C ASN A 49 29.73 43.05 17.21
N MET A 50 29.54 42.40 16.06
CA MET A 50 28.17 42.10 15.58
C MET A 50 28.06 40.67 15.00
N PHE A 51 27.40 39.79 15.73
CA PHE A 51 27.04 38.45 15.26
C PHE A 51 25.68 38.52 14.57
N VAL A 52 25.65 38.55 13.23
CA VAL A 52 24.41 38.34 12.47
C VAL A 52 24.27 36.85 12.18
N LEU A 53 23.28 36.20 12.80
CA LEU A 53 22.93 34.82 12.49
C LEU A 53 22.12 34.81 11.18
N THR A 54 22.80 34.70 10.03
CA THR A 54 22.13 34.38 8.77
C THR A 54 22.01 32.86 8.67
N VAL A 55 20.86 32.32 9.06
CA VAL A 55 20.55 30.90 8.86
C VAL A 55 20.18 30.69 7.39
N PHE A 56 21.09 30.13 6.60
CA PHE A 56 20.74 29.58 5.30
C PHE A 56 20.11 28.22 5.51
N TYR A 57 18.80 28.13 5.27
CA TYR A 57 18.09 26.86 5.23
C TYR A 57 18.30 26.22 3.85
N VAL A 58 19.12 25.18 3.78
CA VAL A 58 19.20 24.32 2.60
C VAL A 58 18.11 23.25 2.75
N LEU A 59 17.06 23.38 1.95
CA LEU A 59 15.92 22.46 1.94
C LEU A 59 16.31 21.22 1.11
N VAL A 60 16.80 20.15 1.74
CA VAL A 60 17.08 18.91 1.00
C VAL A 60 15.79 18.10 0.87
N LEU A 61 15.31 18.01 -0.36
CA LEU A 61 14.04 17.42 -0.77
C LEU A 61 14.26 15.98 -1.23
N GLN A 62 14.23 14.97 -0.35
CA GLN A 62 14.78 13.67 -0.75
C GLN A 62 14.03 13.00 -1.91
N VAL A 63 12.69 12.92 -1.90
CA VAL A 63 11.97 12.31 -3.04
C VAL A 63 11.68 13.28 -4.17
N VAL A 64 11.32 14.53 -3.87
CA VAL A 64 10.98 15.51 -4.92
C VAL A 64 12.23 15.95 -5.68
N GLN A 65 13.32 16.33 -4.99
CA GLN A 65 14.57 16.69 -5.66
C GLN A 65 15.13 15.50 -6.41
N LYS A 66 15.14 14.32 -5.79
CA LYS A 66 15.61 13.11 -6.48
C LYS A 66 14.84 12.88 -7.78
N ALA A 67 13.51 13.03 -7.77
CA ALA A 67 12.74 12.88 -9.00
C ALA A 67 13.12 13.95 -10.05
N LEU A 68 13.31 15.21 -9.64
CA LEU A 68 13.73 16.28 -10.55
C LEU A 68 15.13 16.02 -11.13
N ASP A 69 16.08 15.66 -10.27
CA ASP A 69 17.46 15.33 -10.63
C ASP A 69 17.52 14.12 -11.56
N ASP A 70 16.79 13.04 -11.24
CA ASP A 70 16.72 11.83 -12.07
C ASP A 70 16.06 12.11 -13.44
N ALA A 71 15.11 13.06 -13.51
CA ALA A 71 14.50 13.53 -14.75
C ALA A 71 15.35 14.59 -15.49
N ASN A 72 16.44 15.07 -14.88
CA ASN A 72 17.27 16.15 -15.39
C ASN A 72 16.45 17.43 -15.71
N VAL A 73 15.53 17.79 -14.82
CA VAL A 73 14.70 18.99 -14.89
C VAL A 73 14.78 19.78 -13.59
N SER A 74 14.51 21.08 -13.65
CA SER A 74 14.38 21.97 -12.50
C SER A 74 12.91 22.24 -12.17
N GLU A 75 12.63 22.77 -10.98
CA GLU A 75 11.27 23.18 -10.61
C GLU A 75 10.68 24.26 -11.54
N SER A 76 11.53 25.07 -12.17
CA SER A 76 11.11 26.07 -13.16
C SER A 76 10.66 25.46 -14.50
N ASP A 77 11.01 24.20 -14.77
CA ASP A 77 10.60 23.49 -15.99
C ASP A 77 9.22 22.83 -15.82
N LEU A 78 8.68 22.81 -14.59
CA LEU A 78 7.38 22.22 -14.30
C LEU A 78 6.24 23.09 -14.84
N SER A 79 5.20 22.44 -15.36
CA SER A 79 3.98 23.12 -15.86
C SER A 79 2.79 23.04 -14.90
N ALA A 80 2.80 22.10 -13.95
CA ALA A 80 1.74 21.89 -12.97
C ALA A 80 2.26 21.04 -11.80
N VAL A 81 1.52 21.04 -10.68
CA VAL A 81 1.77 20.14 -9.54
C VAL A 81 0.52 19.32 -9.25
N ALA A 82 0.59 18.01 -9.46
CA ALA A 82 -0.48 17.08 -9.09
C ALA A 82 -0.25 16.53 -7.68
N VAL A 83 -1.31 16.40 -6.88
CA VAL A 83 -1.22 15.87 -5.51
C VAL A 83 -2.46 15.07 -5.13
N THR A 84 -2.25 13.94 -4.45
CA THR A 84 -3.35 13.12 -3.94
C THR A 84 -4.12 13.87 -2.85
N ILE A 85 -5.44 13.97 -3.00
CA ILE A 85 -6.33 14.64 -2.04
C ILE A 85 -7.21 13.68 -1.24
N GLY A 86 -7.25 12.41 -1.62
CA GLY A 86 -7.94 11.34 -0.89
C GLY A 86 -8.46 10.23 -1.81
N PRO A 87 -9.02 9.14 -1.25
CA PRO A 87 -9.07 8.83 0.18
C PRO A 87 -7.69 8.50 0.78
N GLY A 88 -7.57 8.54 2.11
CA GLY A 88 -6.34 8.24 2.84
C GLY A 88 -6.30 8.88 4.23
N LEU A 89 -5.23 8.63 4.99
CA LEU A 89 -5.04 9.24 6.31
C LEU A 89 -4.90 10.76 6.16
N SER A 90 -5.83 11.50 6.77
CA SER A 90 -5.93 12.96 6.64
C SER A 90 -4.64 13.69 7.01
N LEU A 91 -3.93 13.22 8.05
CA LEU A 91 -2.65 13.79 8.48
C LEU A 91 -1.55 13.60 7.42
N CYS A 92 -1.45 12.42 6.81
CA CYS A 92 -0.49 12.14 5.74
C CYS A 92 -0.82 12.94 4.47
N LEU A 93 -2.10 12.99 4.07
CA LEU A 93 -2.55 13.77 2.91
C LEU A 93 -2.21 15.26 3.06
N ARG A 94 -2.38 15.81 4.28
CA ARG A 94 -2.01 17.20 4.56
C ARG A 94 -0.55 17.49 4.26
N VAL A 95 0.38 16.59 4.58
CA VAL A 95 1.81 16.81 4.28
C VAL A 95 2.03 17.02 2.78
N GLY A 96 1.52 16.10 1.95
CA GLY A 96 1.63 16.19 0.49
C GLY A 96 0.97 17.45 -0.07
N VAL A 97 -0.25 17.78 0.38
CA VAL A 97 -0.98 18.97 -0.08
C VAL A 97 -0.26 20.26 0.32
N HIS A 98 0.28 20.37 1.53
CA HIS A 98 1.08 21.55 1.93
C HIS A 98 2.31 21.70 1.05
N LYS A 99 2.99 20.60 0.74
CA LYS A 99 4.16 20.62 -0.13
C LYS A 99 3.81 21.09 -1.54
N ALA A 100 2.78 20.49 -2.13
CA ALA A 100 2.32 20.84 -3.47
C ALA A 100 1.94 22.32 -3.57
N ARG A 101 1.23 22.84 -2.57
CA ARG A 101 0.88 24.27 -2.47
C ARG A 101 2.10 25.18 -2.37
N LYS A 102 3.14 24.76 -1.64
CA LYS A 102 4.38 25.53 -1.52
C LYS A 102 5.10 25.62 -2.88
N ILE A 103 5.30 24.51 -3.57
CA ILE A 103 5.94 24.47 -4.90
C ILE A 103 5.14 25.33 -5.87
N ALA A 104 3.84 25.07 -5.99
CA ALA A 104 2.98 25.80 -6.90
C ALA A 104 2.96 27.31 -6.63
N LYS A 105 2.96 27.74 -5.36
CA LYS A 105 3.02 29.16 -5.01
C LYS A 105 4.35 29.80 -5.38
N VAL A 106 5.47 29.11 -5.17
CA VAL A 106 6.82 29.64 -5.46
C VAL A 106 7.04 29.80 -6.96
N PHE A 107 6.57 28.85 -7.77
CA PHE A 107 6.80 28.81 -9.21
C PHE A 107 5.60 29.27 -10.06
N GLY A 108 4.51 29.72 -9.43
CA GLY A 108 3.32 30.20 -10.13
C GLY A 108 2.57 29.11 -10.91
N LEU A 109 2.60 27.86 -10.43
CA LEU A 109 2.07 26.70 -11.15
C LEU A 109 0.61 26.40 -10.76
N PRO A 110 -0.21 25.86 -11.68
CA PRO A 110 -1.51 25.27 -11.33
C PRO A 110 -1.33 24.01 -10.46
N ILE A 111 -2.30 23.76 -9.58
CA ILE A 111 -2.37 22.55 -8.75
C ILE A 111 -3.53 21.69 -9.23
N VAL A 112 -3.27 20.38 -9.39
CA VAL A 112 -4.28 19.38 -9.73
C VAL A 112 -4.48 18.44 -8.55
N GLY A 113 -5.68 18.40 -8.00
CA GLY A 113 -6.05 17.41 -6.99
C GLY A 113 -6.34 16.07 -7.66
N VAL A 114 -5.73 14.99 -7.16
CA VAL A 114 -5.85 13.65 -7.72
C VAL A 114 -6.58 12.75 -6.71
N HIS A 115 -7.60 12.04 -7.19
CA HIS A 115 -8.27 11.01 -6.39
C HIS A 115 -7.43 9.73 -6.38
N HIS A 116 -7.13 9.21 -5.19
CA HIS A 116 -6.18 8.12 -4.98
C HIS A 116 -6.59 6.83 -5.72
N MET A 117 -7.86 6.44 -5.61
CA MET A 117 -8.34 5.22 -6.27
C MET A 117 -8.48 5.37 -7.78
N GLU A 118 -8.76 6.60 -8.26
CA GLU A 118 -8.79 6.87 -9.69
C GLU A 118 -7.37 6.78 -10.27
N ALA A 119 -6.38 7.36 -9.58
CA ALA A 119 -4.98 7.22 -9.97
C ALA A 119 -4.58 5.74 -10.06
N HIS A 120 -4.96 4.91 -9.08
CA HIS A 120 -4.71 3.47 -9.12
C HIS A 120 -5.36 2.78 -10.32
N ALA A 121 -6.62 3.09 -10.66
CA ALA A 121 -7.27 2.53 -11.84
C ALA A 121 -6.56 2.91 -13.14
N LEU A 122 -6.13 4.17 -13.26
CA LEU A 122 -5.50 4.71 -14.47
C LEU A 122 -4.04 4.27 -14.68
N VAL A 123 -3.37 3.71 -13.66
CA VAL A 123 -2.04 3.08 -13.85
C VAL A 123 -2.10 1.99 -14.93
N SER A 124 -3.21 1.25 -15.02
CA SER A 124 -3.40 0.22 -16.06
C SER A 124 -3.30 0.81 -17.48
N ARG A 125 -3.86 2.01 -17.69
CA ARG A 125 -3.77 2.73 -18.98
C ARG A 125 -2.39 3.36 -19.22
N LEU A 126 -1.64 3.62 -18.16
CA LEU A 126 -0.26 4.11 -18.27
C LEU A 126 0.69 3.03 -18.76
N VAL A 127 0.50 1.79 -18.28
CA VAL A 127 1.28 0.61 -18.68
C VAL A 127 0.81 0.07 -20.02
N ASN A 128 -0.50 -0.06 -20.21
CA ASN A 128 -1.11 -0.54 -21.45
C ASN A 128 -1.84 0.61 -22.16
N LYS A 129 -1.19 1.22 -23.15
CA LYS A 129 -1.75 2.36 -23.90
C LYS A 129 -2.95 1.99 -24.76
N ASP A 130 -3.10 0.71 -25.09
CA ASP A 130 -4.20 0.20 -25.93
C ASP A 130 -5.43 -0.18 -25.09
N LEU A 131 -5.37 -0.04 -23.76
CA LEU A 131 -6.52 -0.25 -22.89
C LEU A 131 -7.49 0.92 -23.02
N ASP A 132 -8.55 0.73 -23.81
CA ASP A 132 -9.62 1.71 -23.97
C ASP A 132 -10.76 1.55 -22.96
N TYR A 133 -11.58 2.60 -22.87
CA TYR A 133 -12.80 2.55 -22.09
C TYR A 133 -13.90 1.82 -22.88
N PRO A 134 -14.87 1.16 -22.21
CA PRO A 134 -14.89 0.90 -20.78
C PRO A 134 -13.95 -0.25 -20.38
N PHE A 135 -13.41 -0.23 -19.17
CA PHE A 135 -12.64 -1.36 -18.62
C PHE A 135 -12.98 -1.62 -17.15
N LEU A 136 -12.79 -2.86 -16.72
CA LEU A 136 -12.92 -3.26 -15.33
C LEU A 136 -11.57 -3.12 -14.63
N ALA A 137 -11.59 -2.52 -13.44
CA ALA A 137 -10.44 -2.41 -12.56
C ALA A 137 -10.73 -3.11 -11.24
N LEU A 138 -9.87 -4.08 -10.90
CA LEU A 138 -9.80 -4.66 -9.57
C LEU A 138 -8.69 -3.97 -8.78
N LEU A 139 -9.06 -3.22 -7.76
CA LEU A 139 -8.14 -2.49 -6.89
C LEU A 139 -8.08 -3.18 -5.53
N ILE A 140 -6.98 -3.90 -5.30
CA ILE A 140 -6.72 -4.63 -4.06
C ILE A 140 -5.50 -4.09 -3.33
N SER A 141 -5.61 -3.95 -2.01
CA SER A 141 -4.52 -3.53 -1.13
C SER A 141 -4.67 -4.16 0.25
N GLY A 142 -3.83 -3.75 1.21
CA GLY A 142 -3.97 -4.12 2.62
C GLY A 142 -5.37 -3.88 3.19
N GLY A 143 -6.04 -2.79 2.77
CA GLY A 143 -7.32 -2.35 3.34
C GLY A 143 -8.45 -2.14 2.32
N HIS A 144 -8.25 -2.53 1.06
CA HIS A 144 -9.26 -2.36 0.03
C HIS A 144 -9.41 -3.61 -0.82
N ASN A 145 -10.65 -3.94 -1.14
CA ASN A 145 -11.03 -4.73 -2.32
C ASN A 145 -12.13 -3.93 -3.00
N LEU A 146 -11.82 -3.31 -4.14
CA LEU A 146 -12.77 -2.50 -4.88
C LEU A 146 -12.78 -2.98 -6.33
N LEU A 147 -13.98 -3.22 -6.84
CA LEU A 147 -14.21 -3.61 -8.23
C LEU A 147 -15.03 -2.52 -8.90
N VAL A 148 -14.43 -1.88 -9.90
CA VAL A 148 -14.96 -0.68 -10.53
C VAL A 148 -14.98 -0.85 -12.05
N LEU A 149 -16.10 -0.48 -12.65
CA LEU A 149 -16.22 -0.28 -14.09
C LEU A 149 -15.88 1.18 -14.39
N ALA A 150 -14.73 1.39 -15.03
CA ALA A 150 -14.33 2.69 -15.55
C ALA A 150 -14.99 2.89 -16.92
N GLN A 151 -16.00 3.76 -16.98
CA GLN A 151 -16.72 4.08 -18.23
C GLN A 151 -16.02 5.19 -19.01
N ASN A 152 -15.42 6.14 -18.30
CA ASN A 152 -14.60 7.21 -18.84
C ASN A 152 -13.74 7.81 -17.72
N LEU A 153 -12.88 8.76 -18.04
CA LEU A 153 -12.17 9.56 -17.04
C LEU A 153 -13.19 10.32 -16.17
N GLY A 154 -13.15 10.14 -14.85
CA GLY A 154 -14.12 10.71 -13.93
C GLY A 154 -15.46 9.96 -13.83
N GLU A 155 -15.69 8.93 -14.65
CA GLU A 155 -16.94 8.17 -14.70
C GLU A 155 -16.69 6.71 -14.28
N TYR A 156 -16.93 6.42 -13.00
CA TYR A 156 -16.70 5.11 -12.40
C TYR A 156 -17.97 4.56 -11.74
N VAL A 157 -18.28 3.30 -12.01
CA VAL A 157 -19.35 2.56 -11.35
C VAL A 157 -18.72 1.52 -10.43
N GLN A 158 -18.94 1.66 -9.11
CA GLN A 158 -18.54 0.64 -8.16
C GLN A 158 -19.47 -0.58 -8.27
N LEU A 159 -18.92 -1.70 -8.72
CA LEU A 159 -19.65 -2.97 -8.85
C LEU A 159 -19.60 -3.78 -7.55
N GLY A 160 -18.51 -3.66 -6.78
CA GLY A 160 -18.34 -4.38 -5.53
C GLY A 160 -17.26 -3.77 -4.64
N THR A 161 -17.42 -3.93 -3.34
CA THR A 161 -16.41 -3.56 -2.34
C THR A 161 -16.32 -4.62 -1.24
N THR A 162 -15.32 -4.56 -0.38
CA THR A 162 -15.33 -5.38 0.85
C THR A 162 -16.46 -4.96 1.78
N ILE A 163 -17.18 -5.94 2.33
CA ILE A 163 -18.21 -5.74 3.36
C ILE A 163 -17.68 -5.99 4.78
N ASP A 164 -16.49 -6.58 4.90
CA ASP A 164 -15.78 -6.82 6.16
C ASP A 164 -14.28 -6.54 6.00
N ASP A 165 -13.42 -7.56 6.07
CA ASP A 165 -11.98 -7.43 5.91
C ASP A 165 -11.61 -7.35 4.43
N ALA A 166 -10.54 -6.62 4.15
CA ALA A 166 -9.86 -6.75 2.87
C ALA A 166 -9.03 -8.05 2.81
N ILE A 167 -8.71 -8.49 1.59
CA ILE A 167 -7.85 -9.65 1.34
C ILE A 167 -6.48 -9.46 2.01
N GLY A 168 -5.89 -8.27 1.95
CA GLY A 168 -4.59 -8.00 2.55
C GLY A 168 -4.60 -8.16 4.08
N GLU A 169 -5.64 -7.68 4.77
CA GLU A 169 -5.80 -7.91 6.21
C GLU A 169 -5.94 -9.40 6.55
N ALA A 170 -6.67 -10.16 5.74
CA ALA A 170 -6.81 -11.59 5.94
C ALA A 170 -5.48 -12.35 5.75
N TYR A 171 -4.66 -11.94 4.79
CA TYR A 171 -3.29 -12.45 4.63
C TYR A 171 -2.41 -12.09 5.83
N ASP A 172 -2.39 -10.83 6.25
CA ASP A 172 -1.58 -10.36 7.38
C ASP A 172 -1.97 -11.07 8.70
N LYS A 173 -3.27 -11.30 8.91
CA LYS A 173 -3.74 -12.03 10.09
C LYS A 173 -3.35 -13.51 10.03
N SER A 174 -3.54 -14.16 8.88
CA SER A 174 -3.22 -15.57 8.69
C SER A 174 -1.72 -15.83 8.81
N ALA A 175 -0.88 -14.96 8.23
CA ALA A 175 0.58 -15.02 8.36
C ALA A 175 1.02 -14.92 9.83
N ARG A 176 0.42 -13.99 10.59
CA ARG A 176 0.72 -13.85 12.02
C ARG A 176 0.33 -15.10 12.81
N TRP A 177 -0.85 -15.68 12.54
CA TRP A 177 -1.26 -16.90 13.22
C TRP A 177 -0.41 -18.12 12.87
N LEU A 178 0.20 -18.16 11.68
CA LEU A 178 1.12 -19.23 11.30
C LEU A 178 2.53 -19.06 11.90
N GLY A 179 2.77 -17.99 12.66
CA GLY A 179 4.07 -17.71 13.30
C GLY A 179 5.16 -17.32 12.29
N LEU A 180 4.77 -16.64 11.21
CA LEU A 180 5.70 -16.19 10.17
C LEU A 180 6.39 -14.88 10.54
N ASP A 181 7.59 -14.68 10.04
CA ASP A 181 8.25 -13.38 10.07
C ASP A 181 7.62 -12.46 9.02
N ILE A 182 6.86 -11.46 9.50
CA ILE A 182 6.11 -10.52 8.66
C ILE A 182 6.87 -9.20 8.42
N GLN A 183 8.19 -9.16 8.61
CA GLN A 183 9.00 -7.96 8.35
C GLN A 183 8.83 -7.42 6.92
N LYS A 184 8.65 -8.31 5.93
CA LYS A 184 8.41 -7.94 4.53
C LYS A 184 6.92 -7.80 4.18
N GLY A 185 6.03 -7.87 5.18
CA GLY A 185 4.58 -7.95 5.02
C GLY A 185 4.04 -9.37 5.15
N GLY A 186 2.81 -9.52 5.64
CA GLY A 186 2.21 -10.84 5.85
C GLY A 186 1.78 -11.52 4.55
N GLY A 187 1.37 -10.74 3.54
CA GLY A 187 1.11 -11.23 2.18
C GLY A 187 2.27 -12.04 1.59
N PRO A 188 3.44 -11.41 1.35
CA PRO A 188 4.61 -12.07 0.79
C PRO A 188 5.12 -13.24 1.63
N ALA A 189 5.12 -13.10 2.97
CA ALA A 189 5.57 -14.17 3.86
C ALA A 189 4.67 -15.42 3.78
N LEU A 190 3.34 -15.22 3.69
CA LEU A 190 2.39 -16.32 3.53
C LEU A 190 2.52 -16.96 2.16
N GLU A 191 2.68 -16.17 1.10
CA GLU A 191 2.87 -16.68 -0.27
C GLU A 191 4.14 -17.53 -0.38
N GLU A 192 5.25 -17.09 0.22
CA GLU A 192 6.50 -17.85 0.24
C GLU A 192 6.33 -19.22 0.89
N LEU A 193 5.66 -19.29 2.05
CA LEU A 193 5.39 -20.56 2.71
C LEU A 193 4.36 -21.41 1.94
N ALA A 194 3.37 -20.79 1.29
CA ALA A 194 2.35 -21.48 0.51
C ALA A 194 2.93 -22.26 -0.68
N LEU A 195 4.09 -21.87 -1.22
CA LEU A 195 4.78 -22.60 -2.29
C LEU A 195 5.24 -24.01 -1.86
N GLU A 196 5.43 -24.22 -0.55
CA GLU A 196 5.86 -25.50 0.03
C GLU A 196 4.67 -26.43 0.36
N GLY A 197 3.44 -25.92 0.31
CA GLY A 197 2.24 -26.61 0.78
C GLY A 197 1.40 -27.24 -0.33
N ASP A 198 0.57 -28.22 0.04
CA ASP A 198 -0.52 -28.70 -0.80
C ASP A 198 -1.76 -27.80 -0.63
N PRO A 199 -2.20 -27.08 -1.69
CA PRO A 199 -3.35 -26.19 -1.63
C PRO A 199 -4.70 -26.91 -1.46
N ASN A 200 -4.74 -28.24 -1.52
CA ASN A 200 -5.94 -29.05 -1.28
C ASN A 200 -5.91 -29.77 0.08
N SER A 201 -4.88 -29.57 0.89
CA SER A 201 -4.73 -30.24 2.19
C SER A 201 -5.85 -29.87 3.18
N ILE A 202 -6.39 -28.65 3.08
CA ILE A 202 -7.45 -28.17 3.95
C ILE A 202 -8.65 -27.70 3.13
N ASN A 203 -9.81 -28.28 3.46
CA ASN A 203 -11.07 -27.94 2.82
C ASN A 203 -11.66 -26.66 3.42
N PHE A 204 -11.17 -25.51 2.97
CA PHE A 204 -11.81 -24.23 3.20
C PHE A 204 -12.94 -23.99 2.18
N THR A 205 -13.97 -23.25 2.59
CA THR A 205 -15.12 -22.92 1.73
C THR A 205 -14.95 -21.51 1.16
N VAL A 206 -15.25 -21.34 -0.13
CA VAL A 206 -15.27 -20.03 -0.78
C VAL A 206 -16.38 -19.16 -0.16
N PRO A 207 -16.06 -17.98 0.41
CA PRO A 207 -17.05 -17.08 0.99
C PRO A 207 -18.07 -16.61 -0.05
N MET A 208 -19.26 -16.21 0.41
CA MET A 208 -20.27 -15.52 -0.42
C MET A 208 -20.67 -16.21 -1.74
N ARG A 209 -20.42 -17.52 -1.91
CA ARG A 209 -20.65 -18.23 -3.18
C ARG A 209 -22.08 -18.10 -3.72
N GLN A 210 -23.06 -17.97 -2.82
CA GLN A 210 -24.48 -17.83 -3.17
C GLN A 210 -24.93 -16.37 -3.38
N HIS A 211 -24.10 -15.38 -3.05
CA HIS A 211 -24.43 -13.95 -3.19
C HIS A 211 -24.31 -13.53 -4.64
N LYS A 212 -25.29 -12.77 -5.15
CA LYS A 212 -25.37 -12.33 -6.54
C LYS A 212 -24.60 -11.04 -6.84
N ASP A 213 -24.13 -10.33 -5.81
CA ASP A 213 -23.35 -9.11 -5.97
C ASP A 213 -21.86 -9.41 -6.22
N CYS A 214 -21.07 -8.37 -6.50
CA CYS A 214 -19.63 -8.46 -6.66
C CYS A 214 -18.86 -8.13 -5.37
N ASN A 215 -19.53 -8.16 -4.21
CA ASN A 215 -18.93 -7.76 -2.93
C ASN A 215 -17.97 -8.83 -2.40
N PHE A 216 -16.97 -8.39 -1.63
CA PHE A 216 -15.94 -9.26 -1.07
C PHE A 216 -16.12 -9.46 0.44
N SER A 217 -15.83 -10.66 0.95
CA SER A 217 -15.77 -10.97 2.38
C SER A 217 -14.61 -11.92 2.63
N TYR A 218 -13.69 -11.52 3.50
CA TYR A 218 -12.51 -12.30 3.86
C TYR A 218 -12.46 -12.63 5.36
N ALA A 219 -13.28 -11.96 6.20
CA ALA A 219 -13.34 -12.24 7.63
C ALA A 219 -13.72 -13.70 7.91
N GLY A 220 -14.56 -14.29 7.06
CA GLY A 220 -14.97 -15.70 7.14
C GLY A 220 -13.86 -16.72 6.91
N LEU A 221 -12.71 -16.32 6.33
CA LEU A 221 -11.56 -17.22 6.11
C LEU A 221 -10.63 -17.29 7.32
N LYS A 222 -10.70 -16.31 8.23
CA LYS A 222 -9.84 -16.24 9.41
C LYS A 222 -10.14 -17.37 10.40
N THR A 223 -11.40 -17.57 10.76
CA THR A 223 -11.79 -18.61 11.73
C THR A 223 -11.40 -20.02 11.28
N PRO A 224 -11.64 -20.45 10.01
CA PRO A 224 -11.14 -21.73 9.53
C PRO A 224 -9.62 -21.91 9.61
N VAL A 225 -8.84 -20.86 9.32
CA VAL A 225 -7.37 -20.91 9.48
C VAL A 225 -7.00 -21.16 10.94
N ARG A 226 -7.62 -20.42 11.88
CA ARG A 226 -7.35 -20.62 13.32
C ARG A 226 -7.70 -22.04 13.78
N LEU A 227 -8.85 -22.57 13.35
CA LEU A 227 -9.28 -23.94 13.67
C LEU A 227 -8.35 -24.99 13.05
N ALA A 228 -7.81 -24.73 11.85
CA ALA A 228 -6.86 -25.63 11.20
C ALA A 228 -5.53 -25.73 11.97
N ILE A 229 -5.07 -24.61 12.57
CA ILE A 229 -3.89 -24.56 13.43
C ILE A 229 -4.15 -25.34 14.73
N GLU A 230 -5.28 -25.06 15.40
CA GLU A 230 -5.64 -25.69 16.67
C GLU A 230 -5.87 -27.21 16.55
N SER A 231 -6.59 -27.65 15.52
CA SER A 231 -6.86 -29.09 15.29
C SER A 231 -5.62 -29.92 15.00
N ARG A 232 -4.50 -29.28 14.60
CA ARG A 232 -3.21 -29.92 14.35
C ARG A 232 -2.22 -29.75 15.51
N ASN A 233 -2.66 -29.16 16.63
CA ASN A 233 -1.84 -28.88 17.82
C ASN A 233 -0.55 -28.10 17.50
N LEU A 234 -0.61 -27.17 16.54
CA LEU A 234 0.55 -26.37 16.16
C LEU A 234 0.78 -25.25 17.19
N CYS A 235 1.93 -25.28 17.87
CA CYS A 235 2.36 -24.23 18.81
C CYS A 235 2.97 -23.02 18.06
N THR A 236 2.17 -22.32 17.27
CA THR A 236 2.62 -21.19 16.43
C THR A 236 3.02 -19.95 17.23
N ASP A 237 2.43 -19.77 18.41
CA ASP A 237 2.66 -18.58 19.25
C ASP A 237 4.01 -18.66 19.99
N ASP A 238 4.48 -19.88 20.30
CA ASP A 238 5.75 -20.12 21.01
C ASP A 238 6.90 -20.49 20.07
N ILE A 239 6.59 -21.14 18.95
CA ILE A 239 7.59 -21.66 18.01
C ILE A 239 7.48 -20.91 16.68
N PRO A 240 8.41 -19.98 16.39
CA PRO A 240 8.44 -19.29 15.10
C PRO A 240 8.74 -20.28 13.99
N ILE A 241 8.33 -19.96 12.76
CA ILE A 241 8.52 -20.85 11.60
C ILE A 241 10.00 -21.23 11.36
N SER A 242 10.94 -20.36 11.75
CA SER A 242 12.39 -20.60 11.65
C SER A 242 12.91 -21.70 12.56
N SER A 243 12.14 -22.06 13.60
CA SER A 243 12.50 -23.06 14.61
C SER A 243 11.49 -24.21 14.66
N ALA A 244 10.55 -24.25 13.70
CA ALA A 244 9.58 -25.32 13.56
C ALA A 244 10.27 -26.61 13.09
N THR A 245 9.73 -27.75 13.48
CA THR A 245 10.14 -29.04 12.89
C THR A 245 9.72 -29.09 11.41
N GLU A 246 10.33 -29.98 10.63
CA GLU A 246 9.94 -30.18 9.22
C GLU A 246 8.44 -30.54 9.10
N GLU A 247 7.92 -31.37 10.01
CA GLU A 247 6.50 -31.72 10.04
C GLU A 247 5.61 -30.52 10.34
N ASP A 248 5.95 -29.73 11.37
CA ASP A 248 5.21 -28.52 11.72
C ASP A 248 5.23 -27.49 10.58
N ARG A 249 6.38 -27.31 9.94
CA ARG A 249 6.56 -26.42 8.80
C ARG A 249 5.66 -26.86 7.65
N GLN A 250 5.65 -28.15 7.32
CA GLN A 250 4.80 -28.69 6.26
C GLN A 250 3.30 -28.51 6.56
N LEU A 251 2.88 -28.72 7.80
CA LEU A 251 1.48 -28.49 8.21
C LEU A 251 1.08 -27.02 8.09
N ARG A 252 1.96 -26.10 8.50
CA ARG A 252 1.75 -24.65 8.34
C ARG A 252 1.72 -24.25 6.87
N ALA A 253 2.58 -24.83 6.03
CA ALA A 253 2.60 -24.61 4.59
C ALA A 253 1.31 -25.08 3.91
N ASN A 254 0.80 -26.25 4.30
CA ASN A 254 -0.48 -26.76 3.82
C ASN A 254 -1.65 -25.82 4.18
N ILE A 255 -1.65 -25.24 5.39
CA ILE A 255 -2.65 -24.24 5.80
C ILE A 255 -2.52 -22.97 4.94
N ALA A 256 -1.31 -22.45 4.75
CA ALA A 256 -1.04 -21.26 3.94
C ALA A 256 -1.49 -21.45 2.49
N ALA A 257 -1.11 -22.56 1.86
CA ALA A 257 -1.48 -22.90 0.48
C ALA A 257 -2.99 -23.05 0.31
N SER A 258 -3.66 -23.73 1.24
CA SER A 258 -5.12 -23.91 1.20
C SER A 258 -5.86 -22.59 1.39
N PHE A 259 -5.38 -21.71 2.29
CA PHE A 259 -5.93 -20.37 2.49
C PHE A 259 -5.77 -19.51 1.23
N GLN A 260 -4.54 -19.43 0.70
CA GLN A 260 -4.24 -18.65 -0.50
C GLN A 260 -5.11 -19.08 -1.68
N ARG A 261 -5.25 -20.38 -1.91
CA ARG A 261 -6.12 -20.91 -2.96
C ARG A 261 -7.55 -20.41 -2.82
N ILE A 262 -8.15 -20.51 -1.63
CA ILE A 262 -9.54 -20.08 -1.44
C ILE A 262 -9.69 -18.55 -1.51
N ALA A 263 -8.73 -17.80 -0.99
CA ALA A 263 -8.74 -16.34 -1.07
C ALA A 263 -8.70 -15.84 -2.52
N VAL A 264 -7.90 -16.49 -3.37
CA VAL A 264 -7.82 -16.21 -4.82
C VAL A 264 -9.07 -16.69 -5.56
N LEU A 265 -9.58 -17.89 -5.28
CA LEU A 265 -10.82 -18.38 -5.89
C LEU A 265 -12.02 -17.47 -5.60
N HIS A 266 -12.10 -16.91 -4.39
CA HIS A 266 -13.13 -15.92 -4.06
C HIS A 266 -12.99 -14.66 -4.91
N LEU A 267 -11.75 -14.18 -5.08
CA LEU A 267 -11.45 -13.01 -5.90
C LEU A 267 -11.81 -13.24 -7.38
N GLU A 268 -11.47 -14.41 -7.92
CA GLU A 268 -11.83 -14.83 -9.28
C GLU A 268 -13.35 -14.89 -9.47
N ASP A 269 -14.09 -15.51 -8.54
CA ASP A 269 -15.55 -15.63 -8.63
C ASP A 269 -16.24 -14.26 -8.64
N ARG A 270 -15.74 -13.29 -7.85
CA ARG A 270 -16.26 -11.92 -7.86
C ARG A 270 -15.89 -11.16 -9.13
N CYS A 271 -14.68 -11.36 -9.67
CA CYS A 271 -14.28 -10.74 -10.93
C CYS A 271 -15.09 -11.29 -12.11
N GLN A 272 -15.32 -12.60 -12.16
CA GLN A 272 -16.13 -13.24 -13.19
C GLN A 272 -17.55 -12.65 -13.23
N ARG A 273 -18.17 -12.46 -12.07
CA ARG A 273 -19.50 -11.82 -11.98
C ARG A 273 -19.52 -10.39 -12.49
N ALA A 274 -18.45 -9.63 -12.29
CA ALA A 274 -18.36 -8.27 -12.79
C ALA A 274 -18.13 -8.20 -14.30
N VAL A 275 -17.45 -9.20 -14.87
CA VAL A 275 -17.37 -9.37 -16.33
C VAL A 275 -18.76 -9.67 -16.92
N GLU A 276 -19.62 -10.33 -16.15
CA GLU A 276 -21.00 -10.67 -16.55
C GLU A 276 -22.05 -9.57 -16.25
N TRP A 277 -21.65 -8.45 -15.63
CA TRP A 277 -22.53 -7.34 -15.25
C TRP A 277 -23.11 -6.60 -16.46
#